data_AF-A0A914EU07-F1
#
_entry.id   AF-A0A914EU07-F1
#
_cell.length_a   1.000
_cell.length_b   1.000
_cell.length_c   1.000
_cell.angle_alpha   90.00
_cell.angle_beta   90.00
_cell.angle_gamma   90.00
#
_symmetry.space_group_name_H-M   'P 1'
#
loop_
_entity.id
_entity.type
_entity.pdbx_description
1 polymer ?
#
loop_
_entity_poly.entity_id
_entity_poly.type
_entity_poly.pdbx_seq_one_letter_code
_entity_poly.pdbx_strand_id
1 'polypeptide(L)'
;MHIFYSLLIFALLGVFSVAEEHSNDLEVERVKRVAVEDVDFASNDEPAPARTRQKTPSRARANNNADVNDVKPVPNPDGVVPVVLPPYHDSNLAPFDLKKRSCMLYLEGITILVLDVKSIGSAQKAYTLPLKAANDSYGWDDSYAVCPAGPKDGGNFTTGTPFSFIIDYRISKPRQLVLENSVVMTVSKGFKLTLNFVSNSGFNLTSAFLDGLSVEKGQSGFITKDLTRTGNASNVYGTNIRAYFGYNYACSATPALLFPVKEDPDFLVGIILNNFQVQGFGVDKDGEGTIPYFSSRTADCIPTFNQGTWMGIIVTLILVSVLAFAFLMLNSVQTMDRFDDPKQKQIVINFKE
;
A
#
# COMPACT_ATOMS: atom_id res chain seq x y z
N MET A 1 -42.06 -21.05 -2.96
CA MET A 1 -41.35 -22.33 -2.77
C MET A 1 -40.70 -22.84 -4.07
N HIS A 2 -41.43 -23.05 -5.18
CA HIS A 2 -40.83 -23.56 -6.43
C HIS A 2 -39.66 -22.75 -7.03
N ILE A 3 -39.68 -21.41 -6.93
CA ILE A 3 -38.62 -20.55 -7.51
C ILE A 3 -37.26 -20.78 -6.80
N PHE A 4 -37.26 -21.02 -5.49
CA PHE A 4 -36.03 -21.31 -4.73
C PHE A 4 -35.38 -22.63 -5.14
N TYR A 5 -36.17 -23.67 -5.43
CA TYR A 5 -35.64 -24.94 -5.93
C TYR A 5 -35.00 -24.82 -7.31
N SER A 6 -35.56 -23.98 -8.20
CA SER A 6 -35.00 -23.74 -9.53
C SER A 6 -33.63 -23.03 -9.46
N LEU A 7 -33.49 -22.04 -8.59
CA LEU A 7 -32.22 -21.35 -8.33
C LEU A 7 -31.16 -22.27 -7.69
N LEU A 8 -31.56 -23.14 -6.76
CA LEU A 8 -30.64 -24.09 -6.11
C LEU A 8 -30.08 -25.13 -7.11
N ILE A 9 -30.90 -25.61 -8.03
CA ILE A 9 -30.50 -26.58 -9.06
C ILE A 9 -29.55 -25.94 -10.09
N PHE A 10 -29.81 -24.68 -10.50
CA PHE A 10 -28.89 -23.94 -11.37
C PHE A 10 -27.54 -23.67 -10.70
N ALA A 11 -27.52 -23.38 -9.39
CA ALA A 11 -26.28 -23.19 -8.65
C ALA A 11 -25.46 -24.49 -8.52
N LEU A 12 -26.11 -25.65 -8.33
CA LEU A 12 -25.42 -26.93 -8.18
C LEU A 12 -24.86 -27.50 -9.49
N LEU A 13 -25.51 -27.24 -10.64
CA LEU A 13 -25.04 -27.72 -11.95
C LEU A 13 -23.94 -26.83 -12.58
N GLY A 14 -23.78 -25.59 -12.10
CA GLY A 14 -22.80 -24.64 -12.64
C GLY A 14 -21.36 -24.76 -12.10
N VAL A 15 -21.12 -25.60 -11.08
CA VAL A 15 -19.83 -25.63 -10.34
C VAL A 15 -18.84 -26.68 -10.87
N PHE A 16 -19.28 -27.62 -11.72
CA PHE A 16 -18.40 -28.65 -12.32
C PHE A 16 -17.62 -28.16 -13.56
N SER A 17 -16.92 -27.04 -13.43
CA SER A 17 -15.77 -26.69 -14.28
C SER A 17 -14.96 -25.55 -13.64
N VAL A 18 -13.79 -25.89 -13.10
CA VAL A 18 -12.48 -25.25 -13.38
C VAL A 18 -11.41 -25.84 -12.44
N ALA A 19 -10.30 -26.24 -13.07
CA ALA A 19 -8.94 -26.44 -12.57
C ALA A 19 -8.69 -26.79 -11.09
N GLU A 20 -8.14 -27.98 -10.90
CA GLU A 20 -7.36 -28.39 -9.73
C GLU A 20 -5.94 -27.80 -9.84
N GLU A 21 -5.55 -26.90 -8.92
CA GLU A 21 -4.20 -26.31 -8.86
C GLU A 21 -3.51 -26.70 -7.55
N HIS A 22 -2.42 -27.44 -7.67
CA HIS A 22 -1.62 -27.91 -6.53
C HIS A 22 -0.86 -26.75 -5.87
N SER A 23 -1.33 -26.29 -4.72
CA SER A 23 -0.56 -25.42 -3.82
C SER A 23 0.46 -26.25 -3.04
N ASN A 24 1.75 -26.13 -3.37
CA ASN A 24 2.83 -26.60 -2.51
C ASN A 24 3.12 -25.56 -1.42
N ASP A 25 3.14 -25.99 -0.16
CA ASP A 25 3.52 -25.15 0.97
C ASP A 25 4.96 -24.65 0.83
N LEU A 26 5.13 -23.33 1.00
CA LEU A 26 6.43 -22.71 1.29
C LEU A 26 6.33 -22.00 2.63
N GLU A 27 6.94 -22.62 3.63
CA GLU A 27 6.97 -22.18 5.02
C GLU A 27 7.78 -20.88 5.17
N VAL A 28 7.09 -19.77 5.42
CA VAL A 28 7.74 -18.49 5.75
C VAL A 28 7.91 -18.37 7.26
N GLU A 29 9.16 -18.45 7.71
CA GLU A 29 9.57 -18.31 9.10
C GLU A 29 9.10 -16.97 9.69
N ARG A 30 8.07 -16.99 10.54
CA ARG A 30 7.62 -15.80 11.27
C ARG A 30 8.60 -15.47 12.40
N VAL A 31 9.46 -14.48 12.18
CA VAL A 31 10.22 -13.85 13.26
C VAL A 31 9.24 -13.29 14.30
N LYS A 32 9.25 -13.87 15.51
CA LYS A 32 8.51 -13.39 16.68
C LYS A 32 8.84 -11.93 16.95
N ARG A 33 7.86 -11.03 16.82
CA ARG A 33 7.93 -9.73 17.51
C ARG A 33 7.45 -9.93 18.94
N VAL A 34 8.29 -9.55 19.89
CA VAL A 34 7.97 -9.54 21.32
C VAL A 34 6.92 -8.46 21.57
N ALA A 35 5.81 -8.83 22.19
CA ALA A 35 4.88 -7.87 22.76
C ALA A 35 5.53 -7.22 23.98
N VAL A 36 5.42 -5.90 24.11
CA VAL A 36 5.81 -5.15 25.29
C VAL A 36 4.57 -4.38 25.75
N GLU A 37 3.74 -5.06 26.52
CA GLU A 37 2.87 -4.47 27.53
C GLU A 37 3.44 -4.88 28.91
N ASP A 38 2.87 -4.34 29.99
CA ASP A 38 3.30 -4.48 31.41
C ASP A 38 4.49 -3.58 31.85
N VAL A 39 4.17 -2.31 32.17
CA VAL A 39 4.74 -1.63 33.36
C VAL A 39 3.61 -0.86 34.07
N ASP A 40 3.42 -1.15 35.36
CA ASP A 40 2.30 -0.70 36.18
C ASP A 40 2.23 0.80 36.48
N PHE A 41 1.01 1.25 36.80
CA PHE A 41 0.75 2.51 37.49
C PHE A 41 1.12 2.39 38.98
N ALA A 42 2.07 3.19 39.44
CA ALA A 42 2.30 3.42 40.87
C ALA A 42 2.47 4.91 41.18
N SER A 43 1.48 5.48 41.88
CA SER A 43 1.51 6.82 42.46
C SER A 43 2.43 6.88 43.69
N ASN A 44 3.20 7.95 43.85
CA ASN A 44 3.67 8.48 45.15
C ASN A 44 4.15 9.93 44.99
N ASP A 45 3.81 10.78 45.95
CA ASP A 45 4.04 12.24 45.92
C ASP A 45 5.31 12.72 46.67
N GLU A 46 5.86 13.83 46.18
CA GLU A 46 6.73 14.83 46.86
C GLU A 46 8.11 14.44 47.49
N PRO A 47 9.01 15.42 47.78
CA PRO A 47 9.29 16.68 47.07
C PRO A 47 10.81 16.92 46.80
N ALA A 48 11.13 18.00 46.10
CA ALA A 48 12.49 18.36 45.65
C ALA A 48 13.35 19.15 46.67
N PRO A 49 14.70 19.07 46.61
CA PRO A 49 15.61 19.99 47.30
C PRO A 49 16.29 21.02 46.37
N ALA A 50 16.51 22.24 46.89
CA ALA A 50 17.07 23.38 46.17
C ALA A 50 18.62 23.33 45.99
N ARG A 51 19.17 24.14 45.06
CA ARG A 51 20.63 24.37 44.93
C ARG A 51 21.02 25.84 44.66
N THR A 52 22.23 26.17 45.11
CA THR A 52 22.69 27.52 45.49
C THR A 52 23.31 28.35 44.34
N ARG A 53 23.44 29.67 44.56
CA ARG A 53 23.79 30.71 43.58
C ARG A 53 25.18 31.35 43.85
N GLN A 54 26.09 31.38 42.86
CA GLN A 54 27.30 32.24 42.74
C GLN A 54 27.81 32.13 41.26
N LYS A 55 27.88 33.16 40.39
CA LYS A 55 28.80 34.33 40.29
C LYS A 55 30.30 33.93 40.20
N THR A 56 31.19 34.35 39.25
CA THR A 56 31.22 35.25 38.05
C THR A 56 32.63 35.07 37.36
N PRO A 57 33.16 35.82 36.33
CA PRO A 57 32.65 36.87 35.39
C PRO A 57 33.10 36.76 33.87
N SER A 58 32.54 37.66 33.04
CA SER A 58 33.05 38.36 31.80
C SER A 58 34.26 37.90 30.94
N ARG A 59 34.09 37.91 29.60
CA ARG A 59 34.93 38.75 28.69
C ARG A 59 34.28 39.04 27.31
N ALA A 60 34.85 40.02 26.61
CA ALA A 60 34.27 40.82 25.54
C ALA A 60 34.11 40.19 24.14
N ARG A 61 33.15 40.78 23.42
CA ARG A 61 32.86 40.79 21.98
C ARG A 61 34.09 40.89 21.06
N ALA A 62 34.10 40.09 20.00
CA ALA A 62 34.86 40.36 18.77
C ALA A 62 33.88 40.36 17.59
N ASN A 63 33.76 41.51 16.89
CA ASN A 63 33.00 41.58 15.64
C ASN A 63 33.93 41.16 14.50
N ASN A 64 33.53 40.17 13.70
CA ASN A 64 34.04 40.00 12.34
C ASN A 64 32.84 40.04 11.39
N ASN A 65 32.62 41.20 10.77
CA ASN A 65 31.76 41.30 9.60
C ASN A 65 32.49 40.65 8.43
N ALA A 66 32.14 39.39 8.12
CA ALA A 66 32.37 38.83 6.80
C ALA A 66 31.07 39.02 6.00
N ASP A 67 31.19 39.61 4.81
CA ASP A 67 30.06 39.98 3.97
C ASP A 67 29.44 38.73 3.32
N VAL A 68 28.32 38.23 3.87
CA VAL A 68 27.61 37.04 3.35
C VAL A 68 26.66 37.46 2.22
N ASN A 69 27.21 38.07 1.17
CA ASN A 69 26.46 38.58 0.02
C ASN A 69 27.12 38.24 -1.34
N ASP A 70 27.74 37.06 -1.48
CA ASP A 70 27.97 36.48 -2.82
C ASP A 70 28.04 34.94 -2.82
N VAL A 71 26.94 34.30 -2.38
CA VAL A 71 26.69 32.89 -2.69
C VAL A 71 25.60 32.84 -3.77
N LYS A 72 26.01 32.64 -5.01
CA LYS A 72 25.06 32.32 -6.10
C LYS A 72 24.26 31.07 -5.73
N PRO A 73 22.92 31.07 -5.91
CA PRO A 73 22.11 29.92 -5.55
C PRO A 73 22.50 28.69 -6.38
N VAL A 74 22.87 27.61 -5.69
CA VAL A 74 23.08 26.29 -6.30
C VAL A 74 21.71 25.64 -6.51
N PRO A 75 21.33 25.28 -7.75
CA PRO A 75 20.06 24.62 -7.99
C PRO A 75 20.19 23.10 -7.75
N ASN A 76 19.83 22.64 -6.55
CA ASN A 76 19.23 21.32 -6.26
C ASN A 76 19.05 21.13 -4.74
N PRO A 77 17.81 21.13 -4.21
CA PRO A 77 17.50 20.48 -2.95
C PRO A 77 17.21 18.99 -3.22
N ASP A 78 18.26 18.23 -3.54
CA ASP A 78 18.11 16.78 -3.77
C ASP A 78 17.65 16.12 -2.45
N GLY A 79 16.46 15.52 -2.47
CA GLY A 79 15.86 14.93 -1.28
C GLY A 79 16.34 13.51 -1.03
N VAL A 80 16.50 13.13 0.23
CA VAL A 80 16.74 11.73 0.63
C VAL A 80 15.40 10.99 0.65
N VAL A 81 15.36 9.74 0.19
CA VAL A 81 14.16 8.88 0.28
C VAL A 81 13.71 8.75 1.75
N PRO A 82 12.42 8.96 2.11
CA PRO A 82 11.23 8.95 1.26
C PRO A 82 11.05 10.17 0.35
N VAL A 83 10.51 9.93 -0.84
CA VAL A 83 10.16 10.95 -1.82
C VAL A 83 8.92 11.71 -1.34
N VAL A 84 9.03 13.03 -1.21
CA VAL A 84 7.91 13.92 -0.85
C VAL A 84 7.82 15.04 -1.87
N LEU A 85 6.72 15.10 -2.64
CA LEU A 85 6.53 16.05 -3.73
C LEU A 85 5.25 16.88 -3.51
N PRO A 86 5.32 18.21 -3.51
CA PRO A 86 6.54 19.02 -3.37
C PRO A 86 7.22 18.83 -1.99
N PRO A 87 8.50 19.17 -1.83
CA PRO A 87 9.20 19.11 -0.55
C PRO A 87 8.73 20.25 0.36
N TYR A 88 8.02 19.89 1.43
CA TYR A 88 7.41 20.86 2.37
C TYR A 88 8.31 21.27 3.55
N HIS A 89 9.56 20.79 3.61
CA HIS A 89 10.41 20.90 4.82
C HIS A 89 11.55 21.92 4.72
N ASP A 90 11.79 22.55 3.56
CA ASP A 90 12.95 23.43 3.38
C ASP A 90 12.59 24.92 3.55
N SER A 91 13.07 25.52 4.63
CA SER A 91 12.95 26.95 4.91
C SER A 91 13.63 27.88 3.89
N ASN A 92 14.50 27.35 3.01
CA ASN A 92 15.15 28.11 1.94
C ASN A 92 14.36 28.13 0.63
N LEU A 93 13.41 27.21 0.45
CA LEU A 93 12.42 27.36 -0.61
C LEU A 93 11.38 28.37 -0.11
N ALA A 94 11.36 29.55 -0.75
CA ALA A 94 10.52 30.67 -0.37
C ALA A 94 9.10 30.19 -0.04
N PRO A 95 8.51 30.60 1.10
CA PRO A 95 7.38 29.92 1.75
C PRO A 95 6.31 29.62 0.72
N PHE A 96 6.21 28.32 0.37
CA PHE A 96 5.39 27.90 -0.76
C PHE A 96 3.98 28.41 -0.56
N ASP A 97 3.45 29.10 -1.58
CA ASP A 97 2.12 29.66 -1.48
C ASP A 97 1.10 28.51 -1.46
N LEU A 98 0.75 28.05 -0.26
CA LEU A 98 -0.25 27.04 0.04
C LEU A 98 -1.66 27.46 -0.44
N LYS A 99 -1.83 28.66 -1.01
CA LYS A 99 -3.04 29.11 -1.72
C LYS A 99 -2.98 28.84 -3.22
N LYS A 100 -1.83 28.42 -3.77
CA LYS A 100 -1.61 28.09 -5.20
C LYS A 100 -1.46 26.60 -5.49
N ARG A 101 -1.02 25.78 -4.53
CA ARG A 101 -0.80 24.34 -4.71
C ARG A 101 -1.53 23.53 -3.64
N SER A 102 -2.38 22.59 -4.08
CA SER A 102 -3.26 21.79 -3.23
C SER A 102 -3.07 20.28 -3.42
N CYS A 103 -1.88 19.83 -3.84
CA CYS A 103 -1.57 18.44 -4.09
C CYS A 103 -0.27 18.00 -3.42
N MET A 104 -0.20 16.72 -3.02
CA MET A 104 0.92 16.12 -2.29
C MET A 104 1.08 14.65 -2.70
N LEU A 105 2.33 14.19 -2.79
CA LEU A 105 2.70 12.79 -2.99
C LEU A 105 3.79 12.40 -2.00
N TYR A 106 3.66 11.21 -1.43
CA TYR A 106 4.65 10.52 -0.58
C TYR A 106 4.93 9.13 -1.16
N LEU A 107 6.19 8.72 -1.14
CA LEU A 107 6.62 7.39 -1.61
C LEU A 107 7.90 6.96 -0.88
N GLU A 108 7.86 5.82 -0.19
CA GLU A 108 9.00 5.34 0.61
C GLU A 108 10.03 4.53 -0.21
N GLY A 109 9.64 3.98 -1.35
CA GLY A 109 10.57 3.26 -2.22
C GLY A 109 9.90 2.69 -3.46
N ILE A 110 10.72 2.13 -4.36
CA ILE A 110 10.25 1.58 -5.62
C ILE A 110 10.76 0.15 -5.74
N THR A 111 9.91 -0.80 -6.10
CA THR A 111 10.34 -2.16 -6.46
C THR A 111 10.24 -2.32 -7.97
N ILE A 112 11.36 -2.65 -8.62
CA ILE A 112 11.36 -3.04 -10.03
C ILE A 112 10.93 -4.50 -10.11
N LEU A 113 10.09 -4.82 -11.09
CA LEU A 113 9.65 -6.15 -11.44
C LEU A 113 10.14 -6.46 -12.86
N VAL A 114 10.58 -7.67 -13.14
CA VAL A 114 10.83 -8.15 -14.51
C VAL A 114 10.08 -9.46 -14.68
N LEU A 115 9.22 -9.52 -15.70
CA LEU A 115 8.39 -10.67 -16.05
C LEU A 115 8.82 -11.23 -17.41
N ASP A 116 9.05 -12.53 -17.47
CA ASP A 116 9.05 -13.30 -18.72
C ASP A 116 7.60 -13.65 -19.09
N VAL A 117 7.15 -13.17 -20.24
CA VAL A 117 5.78 -13.34 -20.76
C VAL A 117 5.69 -14.55 -21.69
N LYS A 118 6.83 -15.07 -22.15
CA LYS A 118 6.91 -16.10 -23.20
C LYS A 118 6.74 -17.53 -22.65
N SER A 119 6.68 -17.72 -21.33
CA SER A 119 6.56 -19.03 -20.68
C SER A 119 5.15 -19.65 -20.80
N ILE A 120 4.67 -19.81 -22.03
CA ILE A 120 3.42 -20.50 -22.34
C ILE A 120 3.59 -21.99 -21.97
N GLY A 121 2.97 -22.41 -20.85
CA GLY A 121 2.99 -23.79 -20.36
C GLY A 121 3.96 -24.08 -19.20
N SER A 122 4.62 -23.07 -18.64
CA SER A 122 5.40 -23.20 -17.39
C SER A 122 5.33 -21.89 -16.61
N ALA A 123 5.33 -21.96 -15.28
CA ALA A 123 5.07 -20.81 -14.40
C ALA A 123 5.85 -19.55 -14.82
N GLN A 124 5.13 -18.42 -14.93
CA GLN A 124 5.71 -17.12 -15.31
C GLN A 124 6.87 -16.77 -14.39
N LYS A 125 8.08 -16.65 -14.96
CA LYS A 125 9.26 -16.28 -14.19
C LYS A 125 9.26 -14.78 -13.94
N ALA A 126 9.08 -14.43 -12.67
CA ALA A 126 9.01 -13.07 -12.17
C ALA A 126 10.13 -12.85 -11.16
N TYR A 127 10.89 -11.77 -11.33
CA TYR A 127 11.90 -11.34 -10.36
C TYR A 127 11.65 -9.90 -9.94
N THR A 128 11.79 -9.64 -8.64
CA THR A 128 11.64 -8.31 -8.04
C THR A 128 12.96 -7.83 -7.45
N LEU A 129 13.25 -6.54 -7.63
CA LEU A 129 14.40 -5.85 -7.07
C LEU A 129 13.91 -4.60 -6.30
N PRO A 130 13.87 -4.62 -4.96
CA PRO A 130 13.50 -3.45 -4.18
C PRO A 130 14.62 -2.39 -4.20
N LEU A 131 14.30 -1.20 -4.68
CA LEU A 131 15.09 0.02 -4.57
C LEU A 131 14.66 0.77 -3.30
N LYS A 132 15.30 0.40 -2.19
CA LYS A 132 15.12 1.05 -0.89
C LYS A 132 16.45 1.03 -0.13
N ALA A 133 17.23 2.11 -0.23
CA ALA A 133 18.38 2.32 0.63
C ALA A 133 18.41 3.77 1.17
N ALA A 134 18.95 3.93 2.37
CA ALA A 134 19.02 5.21 3.08
C ALA A 134 19.86 6.30 2.39
N ASN A 135 20.63 5.94 1.36
CA ASN A 135 21.50 6.86 0.62
C ASN A 135 20.98 7.14 -0.80
N ASP A 136 19.89 6.52 -1.24
CA ASP A 136 19.28 6.86 -2.52
C ASP A 136 18.53 8.20 -2.38
N SER A 137 18.51 8.98 -3.45
CA SER A 137 17.98 10.35 -3.46
C SER A 137 16.98 10.54 -4.58
N TYR A 138 16.23 11.64 -4.54
CA TYR A 138 15.39 12.07 -5.64
C TYR A 138 15.71 13.51 -6.04
N GLY A 139 15.65 13.78 -7.34
CA GLY A 139 15.70 15.13 -7.86
C GLY A 139 14.42 15.89 -7.56
N TRP A 140 14.54 17.19 -7.29
CA TRP A 140 13.41 18.11 -7.19
C TRP A 140 13.59 19.28 -8.16
N ASP A 141 12.50 19.60 -8.87
CA ASP A 141 12.34 20.84 -9.62
C ASP A 141 10.88 21.33 -9.47
N ASP A 142 10.65 22.63 -9.63
CA ASP A 142 9.31 23.21 -9.47
C ASP A 142 8.28 22.64 -10.46
N SER A 143 8.73 22.16 -11.63
CA SER A 143 7.89 21.47 -12.62
C SER A 143 7.50 20.03 -12.25
N TYR A 144 8.14 19.43 -11.24
CA TYR A 144 7.91 18.02 -10.88
C TYR A 144 6.60 17.79 -10.10
N ALA A 145 5.93 18.83 -9.62
CA ALA A 145 4.57 18.71 -9.04
C ALA A 145 3.63 19.77 -9.65
N VAL A 146 3.00 19.41 -10.76
CA VAL A 146 1.95 20.24 -11.38
C VAL A 146 0.65 20.00 -10.65
N CYS A 147 0.45 20.71 -9.54
CA CYS A 147 -0.82 20.72 -8.84
C CYS A 147 -1.88 21.48 -9.65
N PRO A 148 -3.17 21.08 -9.54
CA PRO A 148 -4.24 21.86 -10.11
C PRO A 148 -4.45 23.12 -9.27
N ALA A 149 -4.93 24.20 -9.90
CA ALA A 149 -5.27 25.43 -9.20
C ALA A 149 -6.46 25.18 -8.26
N GLY A 150 -6.17 25.07 -6.95
CA GLY A 150 -7.20 24.84 -5.95
C GLY A 150 -8.23 25.98 -5.89
N PRO A 151 -9.52 25.69 -5.63
CA PRO A 151 -10.46 26.72 -5.24
C PRO A 151 -9.98 27.29 -3.90
N LYS A 152 -9.79 28.62 -3.84
CA LYS A 152 -9.08 29.30 -2.75
C LYS A 152 -9.69 29.05 -1.36
N ASP A 153 -11.01 28.81 -1.31
CA ASP A 153 -11.81 28.75 -0.10
C ASP A 153 -12.87 27.62 -0.19
N GLY A 154 -12.42 26.37 -0.38
CA GLY A 154 -13.31 25.18 -0.29
C GLY A 154 -14.41 25.06 -1.36
N GLY A 155 -14.31 25.82 -2.45
CA GLY A 155 -15.27 25.76 -3.56
C GLY A 155 -15.25 24.45 -4.35
N ASN A 156 -16.23 24.26 -5.24
CA ASN A 156 -16.28 23.09 -6.11
C ASN A 156 -15.09 23.07 -7.09
N PHE A 157 -14.40 21.93 -7.14
CA PHE A 157 -13.34 21.70 -8.12
C PHE A 157 -13.92 21.55 -9.52
N THR A 158 -13.24 22.07 -10.54
CA THR A 158 -13.61 21.82 -11.94
C THR A 158 -13.26 20.39 -12.34
N THR A 159 -14.25 19.68 -12.89
CA THR A 159 -14.09 18.36 -13.48
C THR A 159 -13.12 18.43 -14.66
N GLY A 160 -12.20 17.46 -14.78
CA GLY A 160 -11.25 17.37 -15.88
C GLY A 160 -9.93 18.11 -15.70
N THR A 161 -9.64 18.72 -14.54
CA THR A 161 -8.33 19.34 -14.30
C THR A 161 -7.23 18.27 -14.17
N PRO A 162 -6.19 18.29 -15.03
CA PRO A 162 -5.07 17.38 -14.89
C PRO A 162 -4.16 17.83 -13.74
N PHE A 163 -3.49 16.86 -13.12
CA PHE A 163 -2.35 17.09 -12.23
C PHE A 163 -1.31 16.00 -12.42
N SER A 164 -0.05 16.29 -12.18
CA SER A 164 1.03 15.33 -12.42
C SER A 164 2.18 15.45 -11.44
N PHE A 165 2.85 14.31 -11.23
CA PHE A 165 4.05 14.21 -10.42
C PHE A 165 5.17 13.53 -11.22
N ILE A 166 6.38 14.07 -11.13
CA ILE A 166 7.59 13.50 -11.73
C ILE A 166 8.51 13.04 -10.60
N ILE A 167 8.79 11.74 -10.56
CA ILE A 167 9.66 11.10 -9.58
C ILE A 167 11.00 10.82 -10.29
N ASP A 168 11.99 11.68 -10.06
CA ASP A 168 13.37 11.57 -10.57
C ASP A 168 14.22 10.78 -9.58
N TYR A 169 14.19 9.44 -9.68
CA TYR A 169 14.83 8.56 -8.70
C TYR A 169 16.31 8.33 -9.02
N ARG A 170 17.20 8.67 -8.08
CA ARG A 170 18.66 8.63 -8.23
C ARG A 170 19.30 7.59 -7.32
N ILE A 171 19.83 6.55 -7.95
CA ILE A 171 20.50 5.43 -7.30
C ILE A 171 21.93 5.83 -6.90
N SER A 172 22.29 5.68 -5.63
CA SER A 172 23.63 6.03 -5.11
C SER A 172 24.69 4.94 -5.40
N LYS A 173 24.28 3.67 -5.42
CA LYS A 173 25.14 2.51 -5.72
C LYS A 173 24.33 1.48 -6.51
N PRO A 174 24.90 0.78 -7.51
CA PRO A 174 24.19 -0.26 -8.25
C PRO A 174 23.49 -1.27 -7.33
N ARG A 175 22.26 -1.64 -7.69
CA ARG A 175 21.45 -2.64 -6.99
C ARG A 175 21.46 -3.92 -7.81
N GLN A 176 21.77 -5.04 -7.18
CA GLN A 176 21.83 -6.36 -7.81
C GLN A 176 20.86 -7.30 -7.12
N LEU A 177 20.10 -8.05 -7.91
CA LEU A 177 19.39 -9.23 -7.41
C LEU A 177 20.34 -10.43 -7.52
N VAL A 178 20.61 -11.10 -6.41
CA VAL A 178 21.47 -12.30 -6.37
C VAL A 178 20.64 -13.48 -5.86
N LEU A 179 20.58 -14.55 -6.64
CA LEU A 179 19.99 -15.84 -6.26
C LEU A 179 21.04 -16.93 -6.45
N GLU A 180 21.19 -17.81 -5.46
CA GLU A 180 22.08 -18.99 -5.52
C GLU A 180 23.52 -18.63 -5.97
N ASN A 181 24.06 -17.53 -5.44
CA ASN A 181 25.35 -16.92 -5.81
C ASN A 181 25.49 -16.43 -7.28
N SER A 182 24.41 -16.43 -8.06
CA SER A 182 24.37 -15.83 -9.40
C SER A 182 23.67 -14.47 -9.37
N VAL A 183 24.26 -13.46 -10.02
CA VAL A 183 23.56 -12.19 -10.26
C VAL A 183 22.47 -12.44 -11.31
N VAL A 184 21.21 -12.07 -11.03
CA VAL A 184 20.07 -12.25 -11.95
C VAL A 184 19.84 -11.02 -12.80
N MET A 185 19.89 -9.84 -12.18
CA MET A 185 19.69 -8.53 -12.82
C MET A 185 20.40 -7.44 -12.01
N THR A 186 20.87 -6.40 -12.69
CA THR A 186 21.49 -5.21 -12.07
C THR A 186 20.77 -3.94 -12.52
N VAL A 187 20.62 -2.97 -11.63
CA VAL A 187 20.13 -1.62 -11.94
C VAL A 187 21.13 -0.62 -11.40
N SER A 188 21.82 0.06 -12.32
CA SER A 188 22.94 0.97 -12.05
C SER A 188 22.56 2.45 -12.16
N LYS A 189 21.57 2.77 -13.00
CA LYS A 189 21.16 4.14 -13.37
C LYS A 189 19.82 4.50 -12.74
N GLY A 190 19.69 5.77 -12.35
CA GLY A 190 18.40 6.37 -12.02
C GLY A 190 17.48 6.50 -13.22
N PHE A 191 16.21 6.82 -12.97
CA PHE A 191 15.15 6.93 -13.98
C PHE A 191 14.11 7.97 -13.55
N LYS A 192 13.33 8.47 -14.51
CA LYS A 192 12.21 9.38 -14.23
C LYS A 192 10.88 8.66 -14.45
N LEU A 193 10.00 8.71 -13.45
CA LEU A 193 8.63 8.20 -13.54
C LEU A 193 7.65 9.37 -13.44
N THR A 194 6.93 9.65 -14.51
CA THR A 194 5.86 10.65 -14.56
C THR A 194 4.51 9.97 -14.35
N LEU A 195 3.76 10.41 -13.35
CA LEU A 195 2.40 9.96 -13.04
C LEU A 195 1.41 11.08 -13.35
N ASN A 196 0.50 10.84 -14.29
CA ASN A 196 -0.51 11.81 -14.73
C ASN A 196 -1.90 11.39 -14.24
N PHE A 197 -2.58 12.32 -13.60
CA PHE A 197 -3.91 12.13 -13.01
C PHE A 197 -4.89 13.15 -13.58
N VAL A 198 -6.18 12.85 -13.51
CA VAL A 198 -7.26 13.76 -13.91
C VAL A 198 -8.31 13.83 -12.80
N SER A 199 -8.80 15.04 -12.51
CA SER A 199 -9.94 15.24 -11.63
C SER A 199 -11.24 14.79 -12.30
N ASN A 200 -12.09 14.10 -11.56
CA ASN A 200 -13.49 13.87 -11.92
C ASN A 200 -14.34 14.00 -10.64
N SER A 201 -15.09 12.99 -10.23
CA SER A 201 -15.72 12.87 -8.90
C SER A 201 -14.71 12.56 -7.77
N GLY A 202 -13.44 12.89 -7.99
CA GLY A 202 -12.27 12.36 -7.30
C GLY A 202 -11.05 12.48 -8.20
N PHE A 203 -10.07 11.59 -8.09
CA PHE A 203 -9.00 11.45 -9.08
C PHE A 203 -8.75 10.00 -9.47
N ASN A 204 -8.21 9.80 -10.67
CA ASN A 204 -7.66 8.54 -11.12
C ASN A 204 -6.36 8.77 -11.90
N LEU A 205 -5.43 7.82 -11.80
CA LEU A 205 -4.26 7.76 -12.68
C LEU A 205 -4.75 7.48 -14.12
N THR A 206 -4.28 8.26 -15.09
CA THR A 206 -4.67 8.16 -16.51
C THR A 206 -3.52 7.73 -17.41
N SER A 207 -2.30 8.15 -17.08
CA SER A 207 -1.08 7.62 -17.71
C SER A 207 0.09 7.61 -16.75
N ALA A 208 0.99 6.65 -16.94
CA ALA A 208 2.30 6.65 -16.34
C ALA A 208 3.34 6.54 -17.46
N PHE A 209 4.33 7.43 -17.46
CA PHE A 209 5.42 7.44 -18.43
C PHE A 209 6.75 7.23 -17.69
N LEU A 210 7.54 6.31 -18.19
CA LEU A 210 8.87 5.99 -17.67
C LEU A 210 9.92 6.48 -18.64
N ASP A 211 11.01 7.04 -18.13
CA ASP A 211 12.16 7.46 -18.93
C ASP A 211 13.49 7.00 -18.32
N GLY A 212 14.34 6.40 -19.16
CA GLY A 212 15.72 6.09 -18.83
C GLY A 212 15.95 4.84 -17.96
N LEU A 213 14.91 4.06 -17.63
CA LEU A 213 15.13 2.83 -16.85
C LEU A 213 15.94 1.82 -17.67
N SER A 214 17.02 1.31 -17.08
CA SER A 214 17.93 0.33 -17.68
C SER A 214 18.15 -0.81 -16.70
N VAL A 215 17.71 -2.01 -17.08
CA VAL A 215 17.99 -3.25 -16.34
C VAL A 215 19.09 -4.02 -17.06
N GLU A 216 20.26 -4.09 -16.45
CA GLU A 216 21.43 -4.80 -16.96
C GLU A 216 21.30 -6.31 -16.70
N LYS A 217 21.73 -7.11 -17.68
CA LYS A 217 21.67 -8.57 -17.60
C LYS A 217 22.57 -9.13 -16.50
N GLY A 218 22.08 -10.18 -15.83
CA GLY A 218 22.85 -10.94 -14.87
C GLY A 218 23.68 -12.08 -15.49
N GLN A 219 24.34 -12.83 -14.61
CA GLN A 219 25.03 -14.09 -14.91
C GLN A 219 24.08 -15.30 -14.94
N SER A 220 22.87 -15.20 -14.37
CA SER A 220 21.91 -16.32 -14.31
C SER A 220 21.29 -16.71 -15.65
N GLY A 221 21.45 -15.90 -16.70
CA GLY A 221 20.86 -16.12 -18.01
C GLY A 221 19.36 -15.85 -18.12
N PHE A 222 18.69 -15.36 -17.05
CA PHE A 222 17.28 -14.97 -17.10
C PHE A 222 17.02 -13.82 -18.10
N ILE A 223 17.83 -12.76 -18.01
CA ILE A 223 17.84 -11.65 -18.98
C ILE A 223 18.97 -11.91 -19.97
N THR A 224 18.66 -11.96 -21.27
CA THR A 224 19.66 -12.24 -22.33
C THR A 224 20.32 -10.98 -22.88
N LYS A 225 19.63 -9.83 -22.84
CA LYS A 225 20.10 -8.50 -23.26
C LYS A 225 19.64 -7.45 -22.27
N ASP A 226 20.39 -6.36 -22.13
CA ASP A 226 20.02 -5.27 -21.23
C ASP A 226 18.69 -4.64 -21.67
N LEU A 227 17.72 -4.56 -20.74
CA LEU A 227 16.37 -4.08 -21.01
C LEU A 227 16.30 -2.58 -20.71
N THR A 228 16.25 -1.76 -21.76
CA THR A 228 16.08 -0.30 -21.66
C THR A 228 14.63 0.11 -21.94
N ARG A 229 14.05 0.99 -21.12
CA ARG A 229 12.64 1.38 -21.25
C ARG A 229 12.42 2.89 -21.10
N THR A 230 12.02 3.52 -22.21
CA THR A 230 11.37 4.84 -22.23
C THR A 230 10.00 4.75 -22.93
N GLY A 231 8.93 5.13 -22.24
CA GLY A 231 7.56 5.19 -22.78
C GLY A 231 6.46 4.95 -21.75
N ASN A 232 5.21 4.92 -22.23
CA ASN A 232 4.02 4.71 -21.40
C ASN A 232 3.89 3.28 -20.84
N ALA A 233 3.23 3.15 -19.69
CA ALA A 233 2.74 1.89 -19.15
C ALA A 233 1.53 1.36 -19.94
N SER A 234 1.40 0.04 -20.04
CA SER A 234 0.31 -0.62 -20.77
C SER A 234 -0.94 -0.89 -19.92
N ASN A 235 -0.80 -1.01 -18.60
CA ASN A 235 -1.85 -1.49 -17.69
C ASN A 235 -2.30 -0.43 -16.66
N VAL A 236 -2.22 0.86 -16.98
CA VAL A 236 -2.49 1.97 -16.04
C VAL A 236 -3.82 1.79 -15.29
N TYR A 237 -4.91 1.48 -15.99
CA TYR A 237 -6.22 1.21 -15.39
C TYR A 237 -6.25 -0.01 -14.45
N GLY A 238 -5.40 -1.01 -14.69
CA GLY A 238 -5.25 -2.19 -13.85
C GLY A 238 -4.59 -1.92 -12.49
N THR A 239 -3.93 -0.76 -12.32
CA THR A 239 -3.37 -0.38 -11.01
C THR A 239 -4.42 0.11 -10.02
N ASN A 240 -5.61 0.50 -10.51
CA ASN A 240 -6.70 1.03 -9.71
C ASN A 240 -6.29 2.18 -8.74
N ILE A 241 -5.27 2.95 -9.10
CA ILE A 241 -4.83 4.13 -8.33
C ILE A 241 -5.86 5.24 -8.56
N ARG A 242 -6.81 5.34 -7.63
CA ARG A 242 -7.92 6.30 -7.65
C ARG A 242 -8.44 6.58 -6.24
N ALA A 243 -8.95 7.79 -6.00
CA ALA A 243 -9.70 8.13 -4.80
C ALA A 243 -10.92 8.99 -5.13
N TYR A 244 -11.86 9.06 -4.19
CA TYR A 244 -13.03 9.95 -4.27
C TYR A 244 -12.65 11.38 -3.88
N PHE A 245 -13.51 12.36 -4.18
CA PHE A 245 -13.29 13.75 -3.77
C PHE A 245 -13.14 13.89 -2.24
N GLY A 246 -12.12 14.61 -1.79
CA GLY A 246 -11.79 14.78 -0.38
C GLY A 246 -11.19 13.54 0.29
N TYR A 247 -10.82 12.51 -0.47
CA TYR A 247 -10.02 11.38 0.00
C TYR A 247 -8.61 11.45 -0.62
N ASN A 248 -7.58 11.12 0.16
CA ASN A 248 -6.29 10.73 -0.39
C ASN A 248 -6.34 9.24 -0.84
N TYR A 249 -5.35 8.79 -1.61
CA TYR A 249 -5.12 7.37 -1.89
C TYR A 249 -3.85 6.93 -1.18
N ALA A 250 -3.88 5.79 -0.47
CA ALA A 250 -2.70 5.18 0.13
C ALA A 250 -2.61 3.69 -0.20
N CYS A 251 -1.38 3.16 -0.33
CA CYS A 251 -1.14 1.75 -0.60
C CYS A 251 0.25 1.33 -0.12
N SER A 252 0.36 0.18 0.55
CA SER A 252 1.69 -0.33 0.98
C SER A 252 2.52 -0.88 -0.18
N ALA A 253 1.88 -1.49 -1.20
CA ALA A 253 2.52 -1.89 -2.45
C ALA A 253 1.50 -1.84 -3.58
N THR A 254 1.64 -0.89 -4.52
CA THR A 254 0.70 -0.78 -5.66
C THR A 254 0.79 -1.99 -6.60
N PRO A 255 -0.27 -2.35 -7.33
CA PRO A 255 -0.12 -3.24 -8.47
C PRO A 255 0.92 -2.66 -9.46
N ALA A 256 1.72 -3.52 -10.08
CA ALA A 256 2.84 -3.09 -10.90
C ALA A 256 2.37 -2.30 -12.14
N LEU A 257 2.94 -1.11 -12.36
CA LEU A 257 2.88 -0.41 -13.64
C LEU A 257 3.78 -1.14 -14.63
N LEU A 258 3.20 -1.84 -15.60
CA LEU A 258 3.90 -2.66 -16.59
C LEU A 258 4.24 -1.85 -17.83
N PHE A 259 5.48 -1.98 -18.29
CA PHE A 259 6.06 -1.27 -19.40
C PHE A 259 6.63 -2.29 -20.40
N PRO A 260 6.03 -2.46 -21.59
CA PRO A 260 6.52 -3.41 -22.60
C PRO A 260 7.83 -2.92 -23.22
N VAL A 261 8.85 -3.80 -23.24
CA VAL A 261 10.14 -3.54 -23.89
C VAL A 261 9.97 -3.71 -25.40
N LYS A 262 10.57 -2.83 -26.22
CA LYS A 262 10.42 -2.88 -27.68
C LYS A 262 11.43 -3.82 -28.33
N GLU A 263 12.60 -3.90 -27.72
CA GLU A 263 13.78 -4.63 -28.17
C GLU A 263 13.62 -6.14 -27.99
N ASP A 264 12.91 -6.54 -26.93
CA ASP A 264 12.60 -7.93 -26.59
C ASP A 264 11.14 -8.03 -26.07
N PRO A 265 10.15 -8.34 -26.92
CA PRO A 265 8.72 -8.37 -26.55
C PRO A 265 8.36 -9.53 -25.61
N ASP A 266 9.30 -10.45 -25.39
CA ASP A 266 9.19 -11.55 -24.44
C ASP A 266 9.26 -11.08 -22.98
N PHE A 267 9.69 -9.83 -22.71
CA PHE A 267 9.83 -9.27 -21.36
C PHE A 267 8.96 -8.03 -21.10
N LEU A 268 8.36 -7.99 -19.92
CA LEU A 268 7.69 -6.81 -19.35
C LEU A 268 8.50 -6.31 -18.14
N VAL A 269 8.82 -5.02 -18.11
CA VAL A 269 9.41 -4.37 -16.93
C VAL A 269 8.30 -3.67 -16.16
N GLY A 270 8.15 -4.02 -14.88
CA GLY A 270 7.15 -3.46 -13.98
C GLY A 270 7.76 -2.51 -12.94
N ILE A 271 6.96 -1.54 -12.49
CA ILE A 271 7.29 -0.67 -11.36
C ILE A 271 6.18 -0.78 -10.31
N ILE A 272 6.56 -1.19 -9.10
CA ILE A 272 5.71 -1.25 -7.90
C ILE A 272 6.11 -0.08 -6.99
N LEU A 273 5.12 0.69 -6.53
CA LEU A 273 5.31 1.82 -5.64
C LEU A 273 5.07 1.35 -4.19
N ASN A 274 6.09 1.45 -3.33
CA ASN A 274 6.05 0.98 -1.95
C ASN A 274 5.73 2.13 -0.98
N ASN A 275 4.77 1.91 -0.08
CA ASN A 275 4.20 2.89 0.84
C ASN A 275 3.95 4.23 0.12
N PHE A 276 3.11 4.14 -0.91
CA PHE A 276 2.72 5.22 -1.79
C PHE A 276 1.46 5.89 -1.26
N GLN A 277 1.48 7.21 -1.11
CA GLN A 277 0.32 8.01 -0.76
C GLN A 277 0.24 9.24 -1.67
N VAL A 278 -0.94 9.55 -2.19
CA VAL A 278 -1.14 10.69 -3.09
C VAL A 278 -2.47 11.38 -2.81
N GLN A 279 -2.46 12.70 -2.87
CA GLN A 279 -3.63 13.55 -2.73
C GLN A 279 -3.60 14.64 -3.80
N GLY A 280 -4.54 14.61 -4.74
CA GLY A 280 -4.63 15.60 -5.82
C GLY A 280 -5.27 16.93 -5.40
N PHE A 281 -6.15 16.91 -4.39
CA PHE A 281 -7.00 18.04 -4.01
C PHE A 281 -7.18 18.12 -2.49
N GLY A 282 -7.44 19.34 -2.01
CA GLY A 282 -7.89 19.56 -0.63
C GLY A 282 -6.89 19.04 0.41
N VAL A 283 -5.59 19.18 0.15
CA VAL A 283 -4.55 18.98 1.18
C VAL A 283 -4.96 19.81 2.40
N ASP A 284 -5.25 19.12 3.48
CA ASP A 284 -5.77 19.73 4.70
C ASP A 284 -4.63 20.52 5.37
N LYS A 285 -5.02 21.54 6.14
CA LYS A 285 -4.10 22.45 6.83
C LYS A 285 -4.39 22.43 8.31
N ASP A 286 -3.34 22.58 9.11
CA ASP A 286 -3.47 22.95 10.51
C ASP A 286 -4.29 24.24 10.67
N GLY A 287 -4.85 24.46 11.86
CA GLY A 287 -5.68 25.65 12.15
C GLY A 287 -4.95 26.99 11.95
N GLU A 288 -3.62 26.97 11.86
CA GLU A 288 -2.75 28.13 11.63
C GLU A 288 -2.31 28.26 10.15
N GLY A 289 -2.54 27.24 9.31
CA GLY A 289 -2.30 27.28 7.85
C GLY A 289 -0.84 27.07 7.42
N THR A 290 0.00 26.57 8.32
CA THR A 290 1.45 26.43 8.22
C THR A 290 1.92 25.07 7.72
N ILE A 291 1.23 23.98 8.09
CA ILE A 291 1.66 22.60 7.83
C ILE A 291 0.60 21.90 6.97
N PRO A 292 0.90 21.54 5.71
CA PRO A 292 0.04 20.71 4.90
C PRO A 292 0.14 19.25 5.35
N TYR A 293 -1.00 18.57 5.45
CA TYR A 293 -1.05 17.14 5.79
C TYR A 293 -2.02 16.37 4.89
N PHE A 294 -1.81 15.06 4.76
CA PHE A 294 -2.74 14.18 4.05
C PHE A 294 -4.07 14.10 4.78
N SER A 295 -5.18 14.27 4.07
CA SER A 295 -6.51 14.24 4.66
C SER A 295 -6.75 12.97 5.47
N SER A 296 -7.46 13.07 6.59
CA SER A 296 -7.82 11.92 7.44
C SER A 296 -8.65 10.84 6.73
N ARG A 297 -9.19 11.16 5.55
CA ARG A 297 -9.95 10.26 4.69
C ARG A 297 -9.02 9.63 3.65
N THR A 298 -8.74 8.34 3.84
CA THR A 298 -7.85 7.56 2.97
C THR A 298 -8.66 6.50 2.21
N ALA A 299 -8.46 6.41 0.89
CA ALA A 299 -8.85 5.27 0.08
C ALA A 299 -7.67 4.30 -0.01
N ASP A 300 -7.84 3.09 0.52
CA ASP A 300 -6.83 2.02 0.44
C ASP A 300 -6.89 1.30 -0.91
N CYS A 301 -5.77 0.71 -1.33
CA CYS A 301 -5.68 -0.16 -2.51
C CYS A 301 -6.24 -1.56 -2.26
N ILE A 302 -6.32 -2.01 -1.00
CA ILE A 302 -6.86 -3.33 -0.64
C ILE A 302 -8.31 -3.16 -0.12
N PRO A 303 -9.32 -3.76 -0.77
CA PRO A 303 -10.68 -3.75 -0.23
C PRO A 303 -10.79 -4.66 1.00
N THR A 304 -11.53 -4.22 2.02
CA THR A 304 -11.75 -4.97 3.28
C THR A 304 -12.32 -6.38 3.04
N PHE A 305 -13.11 -6.55 1.98
CA PHE A 305 -13.61 -7.85 1.53
C PHE A 305 -13.19 -8.08 0.08
N ASN A 306 -12.28 -9.03 -0.14
CA ASN A 306 -11.91 -9.46 -1.49
C ASN A 306 -12.91 -10.51 -2.03
N GLN A 307 -12.79 -10.86 -3.31
CA GLN A 307 -13.68 -11.83 -3.97
C GLN A 307 -13.66 -13.21 -3.28
N GLY A 308 -12.50 -13.69 -2.83
CA GLY A 308 -12.37 -14.94 -2.09
C GLY A 308 -13.07 -14.89 -0.72
N THR A 309 -12.94 -13.78 0.00
CA THR A 309 -13.65 -13.55 1.28
C THR A 309 -15.16 -13.58 1.08
N TRP A 310 -15.68 -12.93 0.04
CA TRP A 310 -17.11 -12.97 -0.29
C TRP A 310 -17.62 -14.39 -0.58
N MET A 311 -16.90 -15.15 -1.40
CA MET A 311 -17.27 -16.54 -1.68
C MET A 311 -17.21 -17.41 -0.41
N GLY A 312 -16.19 -17.23 0.44
CA GLY A 312 -16.08 -17.92 1.72
C GLY A 312 -17.21 -17.59 2.70
N ILE A 313 -17.60 -16.32 2.82
CA ILE A 313 -18.72 -15.89 3.67
C ILE A 313 -20.05 -16.51 3.17
N ILE A 314 -20.27 -16.53 1.86
CA ILE A 314 -21.50 -17.11 1.28
C ILE A 314 -21.56 -18.63 1.53
N VAL A 315 -20.47 -19.36 1.30
CA VAL A 315 -20.42 -20.81 1.54
C VAL A 315 -20.59 -21.17 3.02
N THR A 316 -19.92 -20.45 3.92
CA THR A 316 -20.07 -20.69 5.36
C THR A 316 -21.49 -20.39 5.85
N LEU A 317 -22.14 -19.32 5.37
CA LEU A 317 -23.53 -19.01 5.69
C LEU A 317 -24.49 -20.12 5.23
N ILE A 318 -24.28 -20.67 4.02
CA ILE A 318 -25.08 -21.81 3.53
C ILE A 318 -24.91 -23.03 4.43
N LEU A 319 -23.66 -23.42 4.76
CA LEU A 319 -23.38 -24.58 5.61
C LEU A 319 -23.95 -24.40 7.03
N VAL A 320 -23.83 -23.21 7.62
CA VAL A 320 -24.43 -22.87 8.91
C VAL A 320 -25.96 -22.95 8.85
N SER A 321 -26.59 -22.53 7.75
CA SER A 321 -28.06 -22.64 7.61
C SER A 321 -28.55 -24.10 7.58
N VAL A 322 -27.81 -24.99 6.91
CA VAL A 322 -28.12 -26.43 6.85
C VAL A 322 -27.89 -27.10 8.19
N LEU A 323 -26.78 -26.77 8.88
CA LEU A 323 -26.47 -27.27 10.22
C LEU A 323 -27.52 -26.81 11.24
N ALA A 324 -27.91 -25.54 11.22
CA ALA A 324 -28.95 -25.00 12.10
C ALA A 324 -30.31 -25.68 11.87
N PHE A 325 -30.70 -25.91 10.61
CA PHE A 325 -31.91 -26.66 10.28
C PHE A 325 -31.87 -28.10 10.79
N ALA A 326 -30.74 -28.81 10.61
CA ALA A 326 -30.55 -30.15 11.14
C ALA A 326 -30.61 -30.19 12.67
N PHE A 327 -30.01 -29.20 13.35
CA PHE A 327 -30.05 -29.06 14.80
C PHE A 327 -31.46 -28.78 15.33
N LEU A 328 -32.23 -27.92 14.66
CA LEU A 328 -33.64 -27.66 15.01
C LEU A 328 -34.50 -28.92 14.88
N MET A 329 -34.30 -29.71 13.82
CA MET A 329 -34.99 -31.01 13.65
C MET A 329 -34.63 -32.00 14.77
N LEU A 330 -33.36 -32.04 15.19
CA LEU A 330 -32.90 -32.94 16.25
C LEU A 330 -33.49 -32.55 17.62
N ASN A 331 -33.60 -31.25 17.93
CA ASN A 331 -34.28 -30.77 19.13
C ASN A 331 -35.79 -31.03 19.15
N SER A 332 -36.42 -31.27 18.00
CA SER A 332 -37.84 -31.63 17.90
C SER A 332 -38.14 -33.09 18.22
N VAL A 333 -37.11 -33.94 18.40
CA VAL A 333 -37.29 -35.37 18.71
C VAL A 333 -37.66 -35.54 20.19
N GLN A 334 -38.96 -35.48 20.48
CA GLN A 334 -39.50 -35.83 21.79
C GLN A 334 -39.49 -37.36 21.96
N THR A 335 -38.80 -37.86 22.98
CA THR A 335 -38.94 -39.25 23.41
C THR A 335 -40.36 -39.47 23.93
N MET A 336 -41.10 -40.41 23.34
CA MET A 336 -42.42 -40.76 23.82
C MET A 336 -42.35 -41.29 25.25
N ASP A 337 -42.98 -40.56 26.17
CA ASP A 337 -43.10 -40.97 27.56
C ASP A 337 -44.11 -42.11 27.69
N ARG A 338 -43.62 -43.31 27.44
CA ARG A 338 -44.35 -44.58 27.54
C ARG A 338 -43.91 -45.38 28.78
N PHE A 339 -42.97 -44.86 29.56
CA PHE A 339 -42.33 -45.59 30.66
C PHE A 339 -42.59 -45.00 32.04
N ASP A 340 -43.13 -43.77 32.16
CA ASP A 340 -43.43 -43.14 33.46
C ASP A 340 -44.86 -43.39 33.99
N ASP A 341 -45.67 -44.23 33.31
CA ASP A 341 -47.01 -44.65 33.79
C ASP A 341 -47.03 -46.17 34.14
N PRO A 342 -46.57 -46.58 35.34
CA PRO A 342 -46.56 -47.97 35.79
C PRO A 342 -47.97 -48.47 36.13
N LYS A 343 -48.83 -48.60 35.12
CA LYS A 343 -50.21 -49.06 35.22
C LYS A 343 -50.35 -50.58 35.43
N GLN A 344 -49.40 -51.18 36.14
CA GLN A 344 -49.44 -52.58 36.57
C GLN A 344 -49.79 -52.67 38.06
N LYS A 345 -50.85 -53.40 38.36
CA LYS A 345 -51.32 -53.64 39.73
C LYS A 345 -50.20 -54.32 40.54
N GLN A 346 -49.89 -53.78 41.71
CA GLN A 346 -48.94 -54.37 42.65
C GLN A 346 -49.36 -55.82 42.98
N ILE A 347 -48.53 -56.79 42.62
CA ILE A 347 -48.75 -58.20 42.96
C ILE A 347 -48.42 -58.38 44.44
N VAL A 348 -49.45 -58.47 45.28
CA VAL A 348 -49.31 -58.77 46.71
C VAL A 348 -49.08 -60.27 46.88
N ILE A 349 -47.82 -60.67 47.05
CA ILE A 349 -47.45 -62.03 47.42
C ILE A 349 -47.56 -62.17 48.94
N ASN A 350 -48.67 -62.74 49.42
CA ASN A 350 -48.80 -63.15 50.81
C ASN A 350 -48.12 -64.52 50.99
N PHE A 351 -46.92 -64.51 51.57
CA PHE A 351 -46.34 -65.71 52.17
C PHE A 351 -46.78 -65.75 53.64
N LYS A 352 -47.28 -66.90 54.09
CA LYS A 352 -47.47 -67.18 55.51
C LYS A 352 -47.06 -68.63 55.77
N GLU A 353 -46.12 -68.76 56.71
CA GLU A 353 -45.55 -70.02 57.22
C GLU A 353 -46.57 -70.82 58.05
#